data_AF-A0A2E4HNS8-F1
#
_entry.id   AF-A0A2E4HNS8-F1
#
_cell.length_a   1.000
_cell.length_b   1.000
_cell.length_c   1.000
_cell.angle_alpha   90.00
_cell.angle_beta   90.00
_cell.angle_gamma   90.00
#
_symmetry.space_group_name_H-M   'P 1'
#
loop_
_entity.id
_entity.type
_entity.pdbx_description
1 polymer ?
#
loop_
_entity_poly.entity_id
_entity_poly.type
_entity_poly.pdbx_seq_one_letter_code
_entity_poly.pdbx_strand_id
1 'polypeptide(L)'
;MLALPDGLIFGFIDNSILLLGAYTGVSIEKYMNKKGSGVLGGVLGATIGNSISDALGAILDPSMRGMLFGIILGTIIPIFFVPIIERIRNK
;
A
#
# COMPACT_ATOMS: atom_id res chain seq x y z
N MET A 1 -1.35 33.87 -0.97
CA MET A 1 -1.47 32.56 -0.29
C MET A 1 -0.72 31.57 -1.15
N LEU A 2 0.41 31.02 -0.68
CA LEU A 2 1.16 30.01 -1.41
C LEU A 2 0.31 28.73 -1.43
N ALA A 3 -0.21 28.34 -2.59
CA ALA A 3 -0.84 27.06 -2.76
C ALA A 3 0.24 25.97 -2.75
N LEU A 4 -0.02 24.87 -2.04
CA LEU A 4 0.84 23.69 -2.12
C LEU A 4 0.73 23.08 -3.52
N PRO A 5 1.80 22.46 -4.06
CA PRO A 5 1.69 21.67 -5.29
C PRO A 5 0.65 20.56 -5.15
N ASP A 6 -0.08 20.31 -6.23
CA ASP A 6 -1.06 19.22 -6.29
C ASP A 6 -0.38 17.89 -5.95
N GLY A 7 -1.03 17.09 -5.10
CA GLY A 7 -0.52 15.80 -4.67
C GLY A 7 0.53 15.83 -3.56
N LEU A 8 0.98 17.01 -3.11
CA LEU A 8 1.93 17.08 -2.00
C LEU A 8 1.35 16.50 -0.71
N ILE A 9 0.08 16.81 -0.40
CA ILE A 9 -0.58 16.31 0.81
C ILE A 9 -0.75 14.79 0.69
N PHE A 10 -1.17 14.30 -0.48
CA PHE A 10 -1.27 12.88 -0.77
C PHE A 10 0.06 12.16 -0.52
N GLY A 11 1.13 12.61 -1.17
CA GLY A 11 2.44 11.96 -1.08
C GLY A 11 3.03 12.02 0.33
N PHE A 12 2.79 13.10 1.07
CA PHE A 12 3.23 13.21 2.45
C PHE A 12 2.50 12.22 3.38
N ILE A 13 1.18 12.14 3.27
CA ILE A 13 0.37 11.24 4.11
C ILE A 13 0.67 9.78 3.80
N ASP A 14 0.70 9.42 2.52
CA ASP A 14 0.96 8.04 2.07
C ASP A 14 2.30 7.53 2.65
N ASN A 15 3.38 8.24 2.35
CA ASN A 15 4.71 7.83 2.80
C ASN A 15 4.90 7.89 4.31
N SER A 16 4.23 8.82 5.02
CA SER A 16 4.30 8.89 6.48
C SER A 16 3.68 7.65 7.13
N ILE A 17 2.53 7.20 6.64
CA ILE A 17 1.85 6.01 7.15
C ILE A 17 2.69 4.76 6.89
N LEU A 18 3.25 4.63 5.67
CA LEU A 18 4.12 3.51 5.32
C LEU A 18 5.40 3.48 6.16
N LEU A 19 6.03 4.63 6.37
CA LEU A 19 7.21 4.76 7.23
C LEU A 19 6.88 4.30 8.66
N LEU A 20 5.78 4.77 9.22
CA LEU A 20 5.35 4.36 10.57
C LEU A 20 5.04 2.86 10.64
N GLY A 21 4.35 2.30 9.64
CA GLY A 21 4.06 0.86 9.59
C GLY A 21 5.33 0.01 9.50
N ALA A 22 6.29 0.43 8.68
CA ALA A 22 7.58 -0.24 8.53
C ALA A 22 8.42 -0.18 9.81
N TYR A 23 8.52 0.98 10.46
CA TYR A 23 9.32 1.16 11.68
C TYR A 23 8.68 0.54 12.93
N THR A 24 7.36 0.47 13.00
CA THR A 24 6.66 -0.16 14.15
C THR A 24 6.57 -1.69 14.04
N GLY A 25 6.95 -2.28 12.90
CA GLY A 25 7.03 -3.73 12.73
C GLY A 25 5.66 -4.41 12.72
N VAL A 26 4.64 -3.73 12.19
CA VAL A 26 3.31 -4.30 11.93
C VAL A 26 3.45 -5.30 10.78
N SER A 27 3.75 -6.55 11.15
CA SER A 27 3.98 -7.64 10.21
C SER A 27 2.73 -8.51 10.11
N ILE A 28 2.05 -8.45 8.96
CA ILE A 28 0.85 -9.26 8.68
C ILE A 28 1.17 -10.77 8.73
N GLU A 29 2.40 -11.15 8.44
CA GLU A 29 2.91 -12.52 8.58
C GLU A 29 2.68 -13.12 9.98
N LYS A 30 2.63 -12.31 11.05
CA LYS A 30 2.37 -12.78 12.43
C LYS A 30 0.94 -13.32 12.59
N TYR A 31 0.02 -12.88 11.74
CA TYR A 31 -1.39 -13.29 11.73
C TYR A 31 -1.70 -14.34 10.66
N MET A 32 -0.73 -14.65 9.79
CA MET A 32 -0.84 -15.73 8.82
C MET A 32 -0.35 -17.04 9.44
N ASN A 33 -0.99 -18.15 9.09
CA ASN A 33 -0.56 -19.48 9.53
C ASN A 33 0.93 -19.68 9.22
N LYS A 34 1.69 -20.32 10.13
CA LYS A 34 3.16 -20.60 10.04
C LYS A 34 3.64 -21.30 8.75
N LYS A 35 2.73 -21.64 7.84
CA LYS A 35 2.98 -22.22 6.52
C LYS A 35 3.09 -21.18 5.39
N GLY A 36 2.77 -19.91 5.64
CA GLY A 36 2.96 -18.84 4.65
C GLY A 36 4.44 -18.49 4.49
N SER A 37 4.90 -18.28 3.25
CA SER A 37 6.27 -17.75 3.04
C SER A 37 6.33 -16.32 3.57
N GLY A 38 7.46 -15.94 4.20
CA GLY A 38 7.68 -14.56 4.64
C GLY A 38 7.55 -13.55 3.48
N VAL A 39 7.80 -14.00 2.25
CA VAL A 39 7.58 -13.20 1.04
C VAL A 39 6.09 -12.90 0.80
N LEU A 40 5.21 -13.90 0.89
CA LEU A 40 3.78 -13.68 0.70
C LEU A 40 3.21 -12.79 1.81
N GLY A 41 3.64 -12.99 3.06
CA GLY A 41 3.26 -12.14 4.18
C GLY A 41 3.72 -10.68 4.00
N GLY A 42 4.94 -10.48 3.50
CA GLY A 42 5.47 -9.15 3.17
C GLY A 42 4.72 -8.47 2.04
N VAL A 43 4.40 -9.19 0.96
CA VAL A 43 3.65 -8.64 -0.18
C VAL A 43 2.22 -8.25 0.24
N LEU A 44 1.52 -9.11 0.99
CA LEU A 44 0.20 -8.79 1.52
C LEU A 44 0.24 -7.61 2.49
N GLY A 45 1.27 -7.56 3.36
CA GLY A 45 1.58 -6.42 4.22
C GLY A 45 1.70 -5.12 3.46
N ALA A 46 2.54 -5.10 2.43
CA ALA A 46 2.78 -3.94 1.58
C ALA A 46 1.50 -3.52 0.84
N THR A 47 0.75 -4.45 0.23
CA THR A 47 -0.49 -4.11 -0.48
C THR A 47 -1.55 -3.51 0.43
N ILE A 48 -1.74 -4.07 1.63
CA ILE A 48 -2.72 -3.56 2.61
C ILE A 48 -2.27 -2.20 3.14
N GLY A 49 -1.00 -2.08 3.51
CA GLY A 49 -0.40 -0.82 3.97
C GLY A 49 -0.59 0.29 2.95
N ASN A 50 -0.15 0.08 1.70
CA ASN A 50 -0.30 1.02 0.60
C ASN A 50 -1.76 1.36 0.33
N SER A 51 -2.65 0.37 0.26
CA SER A 51 -4.06 0.65 -0.05
C SER A 51 -4.72 1.55 1.01
N ILE A 52 -4.35 1.40 2.28
CA ILE A 52 -4.85 2.24 3.37
C ILE A 52 -4.21 3.63 3.33
N SER A 53 -2.89 3.70 3.16
CA SER A 53 -2.14 4.96 3.15
C SER A 53 -2.51 5.83 1.95
N ASP A 54 -2.62 5.24 0.77
CA ASP A 54 -3.07 5.89 -0.47
C ASP A 54 -4.52 6.38 -0.36
N ALA A 55 -5.42 5.58 0.21
CA ALA A 55 -6.82 6.00 0.41
C ALA A 55 -6.91 7.21 1.35
N LEU A 56 -6.17 7.18 2.46
CA LEU A 56 -6.13 8.30 3.41
C LEU A 56 -5.50 9.54 2.78
N GLY A 57 -4.39 9.38 2.04
CA GLY A 57 -3.77 10.47 1.30
C GLY A 57 -4.73 11.10 0.29
N ALA A 58 -5.47 10.28 -0.45
CA ALA A 58 -6.38 10.76 -1.50
C ALA A 58 -7.65 11.41 -0.94
N ILE A 59 -8.12 10.99 0.25
CA ILE A 59 -9.22 11.65 0.96
C ILE A 59 -8.78 13.02 1.49
N LEU A 60 -7.56 13.09 2.04
CA LEU A 60 -7.04 14.30 2.68
C LEU A 60 -6.56 15.35 1.68
N ASP A 61 -6.05 14.94 0.52
CA ASP A 61 -5.62 15.85 -0.54
C ASP A 61 -6.79 16.26 -1.46
N PRO A 62 -7.21 17.54 -1.47
CA PRO A 62 -8.31 18.00 -2.31
C PRO A 62 -8.11 17.74 -3.81
N SER A 63 -6.86 17.74 -4.31
CA SER A 63 -6.58 17.51 -5.73
C SER A 63 -6.73 16.03 -6.12
N MET A 64 -6.76 15.11 -5.14
CA MET A 64 -6.77 13.66 -5.36
C MET A 64 -8.11 12.98 -5.08
N ARG A 65 -9.07 13.65 -4.41
CA ARG A 65 -10.37 13.06 -4.01
C ARG A 65 -11.15 12.43 -5.16
N GLY A 66 -11.12 13.04 -6.34
CA GLY A 66 -11.80 12.52 -7.53
C GLY A 66 -11.20 11.23 -8.09
N MET A 67 -9.97 10.90 -7.69
CA MET A 67 -9.22 9.73 -8.16
C MET A 67 -9.20 8.59 -7.14
N LEU A 68 -9.80 8.77 -5.95
CA LEU A 68 -9.76 7.82 -4.83
C LEU A 68 -10.06 6.37 -5.25
N PHE A 69 -11.15 6.15 -6.00
CA PHE A 69 -11.53 4.81 -6.47
C PHE A 69 -10.48 4.21 -7.41
N GLY A 70 -9.93 5.01 -8.33
CA GLY A 70 -8.89 4.57 -9.26
C GLY A 70 -7.59 4.20 -8.53
N ILE A 71 -7.23 5.00 -7.52
CA ILE A 71 -6.05 4.76 -6.67
C ILE A 71 -6.21 3.43 -5.90
N ILE A 72 -7.33 3.23 -5.19
CA ILE A 72 -7.59 1.99 -4.43
C ILE A 72 -7.65 0.75 -5.35
N LEU A 73 -8.27 0.86 -6.52
CA LEU A 73 -8.27 -0.26 -7.47
C LEU A 73 -6.85 -0.55 -7.98
N GLY A 74 -6.10 0.50 -8.29
CA GLY A 74 -4.70 0.42 -8.74
C GLY A 74 -3.77 -0.25 -7.73
N THR A 75 -4.00 -0.06 -6.43
CA THR A 75 -3.20 -0.72 -5.38
C THR A 75 -3.55 -2.20 -5.21
N ILE A 76 -4.82 -2.57 -5.38
CA ILE A 76 -5.30 -3.94 -5.15
C ILE A 76 -5.04 -4.85 -6.35
N ILE A 77 -5.27 -4.38 -7.59
CA ILE A 77 -5.16 -5.22 -8.80
C ILE A 77 -3.82 -5.99 -8.91
N PRO A 78 -2.64 -5.40 -8.60
CA PRO A 78 -1.36 -6.10 -8.67
C PRO A 78 -1.28 -7.38 -7.82
N ILE A 79 -2.07 -7.49 -6.75
CA ILE A 79 -2.05 -8.65 -5.84
C ILE A 79 -2.38 -9.96 -6.57
N PHE A 80 -3.18 -9.89 -7.63
CA PHE A 80 -3.58 -11.07 -8.41
C PHE A 80 -2.44 -11.65 -9.24
N PHE A 81 -1.36 -10.89 -9.46
CA PHE A 81 -0.16 -11.38 -10.16
C PHE A 81 0.83 -12.09 -9.23
N VAL A 82 0.67 -11.98 -7.90
CA VAL A 82 1.57 -12.60 -6.92
C VAL A 82 1.74 -14.11 -7.14
N PRO A 83 0.68 -14.92 -7.37
CA PRO A 83 0.85 -16.34 -7.64
C PRO A 83 1.67 -16.64 -8.90
N ILE A 84 1.60 -15.78 -9.92
CA ILE A 84 2.35 -15.92 -11.17
C ILE A 84 3.83 -15.62 -10.91
N ILE A 85 4.12 -14.52 -10.19
CA ILE A 85 5.48 -14.12 -9.83
C ILE A 85 6.15 -15.22 -8.97
N GLU A 86 5.45 -15.76 -7.98
CA GLU A 86 5.94 -16.85 -7.13
C GLU A 86 6.24 -18.13 -7.94
N ARG A 87 5.41 -18.46 -8.95
CA ARG A 87 5.67 -19.60 -9.85
C ARG A 87 6.89 -19.40 -10.73
N ILE A 88 7.18 -18.17 -11.12
CA ILE A 88 8.38 -17.84 -11.92
C ILE A 88 9.64 -17.90 -11.05
N ARG A 89 9.58 -17.39 -9.81
CA ARG A 89 10.75 -17.35 -8.90
C ARG A 89 11.16 -18.73 -8.36
N ASN A 90 10.19 -19.63 -8.17
CA ASN A 90 10.43 -20.98 -7.62
C ASN A 90 10.64 -22.06 -8.71
N LYS A 91 10.76 -21.67 -9.99
CA LYS A 91 11.21 -22.52 -11.09
C LYS A 91 12.72 -22.38 -11.28
#